data_AF-A0A2P2BQA3-F1
#
_entry.id   AF-A0A2P2BQA3-F1
#
_cell.length_a   1.000
_cell.length_b   1.000
_cell.length_c   1.000
_cell.angle_alpha   90.00
_cell.angle_beta   90.00
_cell.angle_gamma   90.00
#
_symmetry.space_group_name_H-M   'P 1'
#
loop_
_entity.id
_entity.type
_entity.pdbx_description
1 polymer ?
#
loop_
_entity_poly.entity_id
_entity_poly.type
_entity_poly.pdbx_seq_one_letter_code
_entity_poly.pdbx_strand_id
1 'polypeptide(L)'
;MTKKCYICDSNMNKTTTSIKTGWGEYKLTIDGISANVCPNCGEITLESKEAIMIQKLSKSLSSIDDKEKPNILNLTEVADLLRVSNQTIYNMIRDGRIKAYKVGREWRFLRKDIETFMSEDVCHIAARGQKNTLTDNDTKIIEKYL
;
A
#
# COMPACT_ATOMS: atom_id res chain seq x y z
N MET A 1 16.73 11.91 -32.75
CA MET A 1 17.82 11.96 -31.75
C MET A 1 18.02 10.57 -31.18
N THR A 2 19.24 10.04 -31.25
CA THR A 2 19.63 8.78 -30.61
C THR A 2 19.66 8.98 -29.11
N LYS A 3 18.93 8.14 -28.36
CA LYS A 3 18.91 8.18 -26.91
C LYS A 3 20.18 7.52 -26.40
N LYS A 4 20.90 8.16 -25.48
CA LYS A 4 22.06 7.56 -24.81
C LYS A 4 21.61 6.83 -23.54
N CYS A 5 22.25 5.70 -23.27
CA CYS A 5 22.07 4.96 -22.04
C CYS A 5 22.66 5.76 -20.87
N TYR A 6 21.91 5.91 -19.78
CA TYR A 6 22.35 6.65 -18.59
C TYR A 6 23.31 5.86 -17.70
N ILE A 7 23.50 4.55 -17.96
CA ILE A 7 24.40 3.67 -17.20
C ILE A 7 25.80 3.61 -17.83
N CYS A 8 25.88 3.54 -19.16
CA CYS A 8 27.15 3.29 -19.88
C CYS A 8 27.39 4.21 -21.08
N ASP A 9 26.62 5.30 -21.21
CA ASP A 9 26.71 6.33 -22.26
C ASP A 9 26.61 5.87 -23.72
N SER A 10 26.35 4.58 -23.94
CA SER A 10 26.22 3.97 -25.27
C SER A 10 24.88 4.35 -25.92
N ASN A 11 24.86 4.41 -27.25
CA ASN A 11 23.62 4.64 -27.99
C ASN A 11 22.63 3.48 -27.80
N MET A 12 21.38 3.81 -27.52
CA MET A 12 20.31 2.82 -27.36
C MET A 12 19.61 2.55 -28.69
N ASN A 13 19.14 1.32 -28.86
CA ASN A 13 18.36 0.89 -30.02
C ASN A 13 16.89 0.81 -29.63
N LYS A 14 16.00 1.39 -30.44
CA LYS A 14 14.56 1.26 -30.25
C LYS A 14 14.11 -0.07 -30.83
N THR A 15 13.56 -0.94 -29.99
CA THR A 15 13.10 -2.27 -30.36
C THR A 15 11.76 -2.57 -29.69
N THR A 16 10.92 -3.32 -30.40
CA THR A 16 9.74 -3.94 -29.80
C THR A 16 10.20 -5.13 -28.98
N THR A 17 9.84 -5.16 -27.69
CA THR A 17 10.35 -6.15 -26.74
C THR A 17 9.23 -6.74 -25.90
N SER A 18 9.56 -7.86 -25.25
CA SER A 18 8.72 -8.55 -24.28
C SER A 18 9.26 -8.29 -22.89
N ILE A 19 8.42 -7.75 -22.01
CA ILE A 19 8.79 -7.48 -20.61
C ILE A 19 8.14 -8.53 -19.73
N LYS A 20 8.98 -9.32 -19.04
CA LYS A 20 8.53 -10.26 -18.01
C LYS A 20 8.48 -9.52 -16.69
N THR A 21 7.31 -9.49 -16.07
CA THR A 21 7.07 -8.95 -14.73
C THR A 21 6.26 -9.96 -13.91
N GLY A 22 6.07 -9.72 -12.62
CA GLY A 22 5.30 -10.61 -11.78
C GLY A 22 4.92 -9.96 -10.45
N TRP A 23 3.82 -10.41 -9.88
CA TRP A 23 3.35 -10.02 -8.55
C TRP A 23 2.98 -11.27 -7.77
N GLY A 24 3.65 -11.49 -6.63
CA GLY A 24 3.47 -12.70 -5.83
C GLY A 24 3.81 -13.97 -6.63
N GLU A 25 2.85 -14.88 -6.74
CA GLU A 25 2.98 -16.11 -7.54
C GLU A 25 2.71 -15.91 -9.04
N TYR A 26 2.08 -14.80 -9.42
CA TYR A 26 1.67 -14.56 -10.80
C TYR A 26 2.82 -13.98 -11.62
N LYS A 27 3.11 -14.62 -12.75
CA LYS A 27 4.08 -14.14 -13.75
C LYS A 27 3.32 -13.58 -14.95
N LEU A 28 3.63 -12.35 -15.35
CA LEU A 28 3.05 -11.64 -16.48
C LEU A 28 4.13 -11.40 -17.54
N THR A 29 3.84 -11.67 -18.80
CA THR A 29 4.68 -11.23 -19.91
C THR A 29 3.88 -10.23 -20.74
N ILE A 30 4.41 -9.01 -20.89
CA ILE A 30 3.80 -7.99 -21.73
C ILE A 30 4.61 -7.94 -23.04
N ASP A 31 4.00 -8.46 -24.10
CA ASP A 31 4.59 -8.49 -25.44
C ASP A 31 4.21 -7.26 -26.25
N GLY A 32 5.13 -6.80 -27.11
CA GLY A 32 4.84 -5.74 -28.07
C GLY A 32 5.19 -4.32 -27.59
N ILE A 33 5.93 -4.17 -26.50
CA ILE A 33 6.27 -2.86 -25.93
C ILE A 33 7.46 -2.24 -26.67
N SER A 34 7.29 -0.98 -27.10
CA SER A 34 8.39 -0.19 -27.67
C SER A 34 9.34 0.28 -26.56
N ALA A 35 10.56 -0.25 -26.52
CA ALA A 35 11.58 0.15 -25.56
C ALA A 35 12.88 0.53 -26.25
N ASN A 36 13.66 1.40 -25.61
CA ASN A 36 15.05 1.62 -26.00
C ASN A 36 15.92 0.67 -25.18
N VAL A 37 16.63 -0.23 -25.84
CA VAL A 37 17.51 -1.22 -25.20
C VAL A 37 18.95 -0.83 -25.48
N CYS A 38 19.77 -0.79 -24.43
CA CYS A 38 21.19 -0.60 -24.58
C CYS A 38 21.84 -1.94 -25.00
N PRO A 39 22.54 -2.00 -26.14
CA PRO A 39 23.19 -3.23 -26.58
C PRO A 39 24.40 -3.61 -25.73
N ASN A 40 24.99 -2.66 -24.99
CA ASN A 40 26.21 -2.87 -24.22
C ASN A 40 25.92 -3.44 -22.81
N CYS A 41 25.00 -2.80 -22.07
CA CYS A 41 24.70 -3.20 -20.68
C CYS A 41 23.32 -3.87 -20.52
N GLY A 42 22.49 -3.92 -21.57
CA GLY A 42 21.15 -4.49 -21.52
C GLY A 42 20.08 -3.58 -20.91
N GLU A 43 20.44 -2.36 -20.49
CA GLU A 43 19.50 -1.42 -19.86
C GLU A 43 18.32 -1.07 -20.76
N ILE A 44 17.11 -1.05 -20.18
CA ILE A 44 15.86 -0.82 -20.90
C ILE A 44 15.23 0.49 -20.45
N THR A 45 14.98 1.40 -21.38
CA THR A 45 14.21 2.62 -21.10
C THR A 45 12.93 2.68 -21.91
N LEU A 46 11.83 2.82 -21.19
CA LEU A 46 10.49 2.91 -21.75
C LEU A 46 10.16 4.35 -22.17
N GLU A 47 9.34 4.48 -23.20
CA GLU A 47 8.68 5.76 -23.49
C GLU A 47 7.50 5.98 -22.55
N SER A 48 7.12 7.25 -22.33
CA SER A 48 6.11 7.61 -21.33
C SER A 48 4.78 6.88 -21.51
N LYS A 49 4.36 6.63 -22.76
CA LYS A 49 3.11 5.90 -23.06
C LYS A 49 3.15 4.44 -22.56
N GLU A 50 4.26 3.76 -22.81
CA GLU A 50 4.48 2.37 -22.40
C GLU A 50 4.62 2.26 -20.88
N ALA A 51 5.34 3.20 -20.26
CA ALA A 51 5.45 3.26 -18.80
C ALA A 51 4.08 3.45 -18.12
N ILE A 52 3.23 4.34 -18.66
CA ILE A 52 1.86 4.55 -18.14
C ILE A 52 1.01 3.30 -18.32
N MET A 53 1.12 2.61 -19.46
CA MET A 53 0.39 1.35 -19.70
C MET A 53 0.79 0.29 -18.66
N ILE A 54 2.08 0.06 -18.47
CA ILE A 54 2.61 -0.89 -17.48
C ILE A 54 2.14 -0.53 -16.07
N GLN A 55 2.17 0.76 -15.71
CA GLN A 55 1.69 1.24 -14.41
C GLN A 55 0.17 1.00 -14.21
N LYS A 56 -0.64 1.17 -15.26
CA LYS A 56 -2.08 0.87 -15.18
C LYS A 56 -2.33 -0.62 -15.03
N LEU A 57 -1.59 -1.46 -15.76
CA LEU A 57 -1.67 -2.92 -15.63
C LEU A 57 -1.25 -3.37 -14.22
N SER A 58 -0.15 -2.82 -13.68
CA SER A 58 0.29 -3.13 -12.32
C SER A 58 -0.77 -2.76 -11.29
N LYS A 59 -1.43 -1.61 -11.45
CA LYS A 59 -2.49 -1.17 -10.54
C LYS A 59 -3.69 -2.13 -10.58
N SER A 60 -4.14 -2.52 -11.77
CA SER A 60 -5.24 -3.47 -11.92
C SER A 60 -4.91 -4.85 -11.34
N LEU A 61 -3.66 -5.30 -11.49
CA LEU A 61 -3.19 -6.56 -10.90
C LEU A 61 -3.07 -6.47 -9.37
N SER A 62 -2.60 -5.34 -8.83
CA SER A 62 -2.58 -5.14 -7.37
C SER A 62 -3.97 -5.16 -6.73
N SER A 63 -5.01 -4.78 -7.49
CA SER A 63 -6.40 -4.86 -7.02
C SER A 63 -7.02 -6.27 -7.13
N ILE A 64 -6.35 -7.25 -7.73
CA ILE A 64 -6.84 -8.64 -7.72
C ILE A 64 -6.87 -9.19 -6.29
N ASP A 65 -5.93 -8.74 -5.45
CA ASP A 65 -5.86 -9.03 -4.01
C ASP A 65 -7.08 -8.49 -3.23
N ASP A 66 -7.77 -7.46 -3.75
CA ASP A 66 -8.93 -6.88 -3.06
C ASP A 66 -10.18 -7.77 -3.08
N LYS A 67 -10.29 -8.71 -4.03
CA LYS A 67 -11.40 -9.68 -4.05
C LYS A 67 -11.24 -10.79 -3.01
N GLU A 68 -10.02 -11.08 -2.57
CA GLU A 68 -9.74 -12.09 -1.54
C GLU A 68 -9.78 -11.52 -0.12
N LYS A 69 -9.71 -10.20 0.02
CA LYS A 69 -9.81 -9.55 1.32
C LYS A 69 -11.24 -9.64 1.85
N PRO A 70 -11.47 -10.29 3.00
CA PRO A 70 -12.80 -10.32 3.59
C PRO A 70 -13.23 -8.88 3.94
N ASN A 71 -14.41 -8.49 3.43
CA ASN A 71 -15.02 -7.18 3.69
C ASN A 71 -15.39 -7.00 5.16
N ILE A 72 -15.61 -8.12 5.86
CA ILE A 72 -15.97 -8.16 7.27
C ILE A 72 -14.85 -8.88 8.00
N LEU A 73 -14.27 -8.21 8.98
CA LEU A 73 -13.21 -8.73 9.83
C LEU A 73 -13.76 -9.12 11.21
N ASN A 74 -13.15 -10.14 11.82
CA ASN A 74 -13.33 -10.45 13.23
C ASN A 74 -12.31 -9.69 14.09
N LEU A 75 -12.45 -9.79 15.41
CA LEU A 75 -11.60 -9.05 16.35
C LEU A 75 -10.11 -9.39 16.24
N THR A 76 -9.78 -10.67 16.05
CA THR A 76 -8.40 -11.14 15.89
C THR A 76 -7.79 -10.63 14.59
N GLU A 77 -8.54 -10.70 13.48
CA GLU A 77 -8.08 -10.19 12.18
C GLU A 77 -7.82 -8.69 12.21
N VAL A 78 -8.63 -7.90 12.93
CA VAL A 78 -8.37 -6.46 13.11
C VAL A 78 -7.15 -6.23 14.00
N ALA A 79 -6.97 -7.02 15.05
CA ALA A 79 -5.80 -6.94 15.91
C ALA A 79 -4.50 -7.25 15.14
N ASP A 80 -4.53 -8.28 14.29
CA ASP A 80 -3.43 -8.66 13.41
C ASP A 80 -3.14 -7.58 12.37
N LEU A 81 -4.19 -7.01 11.76
CA LEU A 81 -4.08 -5.94 10.77
C LEU A 81 -3.41 -4.69 11.35
N LEU A 82 -3.83 -4.29 12.56
CA LEU A 82 -3.30 -3.11 13.25
C LEU A 82 -2.02 -3.40 14.06
N ARG A 83 -1.57 -4.66 14.11
CA ARG A 83 -0.42 -5.13 14.91
C ARG A 83 -0.52 -4.77 16.40
N VAL A 84 -1.70 -4.93 16.98
CA VAL A 84 -1.96 -4.67 18.41
C VAL A 84 -2.59 -5.88 19.10
N SER A 85 -2.66 -5.86 20.42
CA SER A 85 -3.37 -6.90 21.17
C SER A 85 -4.89 -6.83 20.98
N ASN A 86 -5.58 -7.96 21.08
CA ASN A 86 -7.04 -8.03 21.16
C ASN A 86 -7.62 -7.09 22.25
N GLN A 87 -6.93 -6.98 23.39
CA GLN A 87 -7.32 -6.06 24.47
C GLN A 87 -7.28 -4.58 24.03
N THR A 88 -6.32 -4.22 23.18
CA THR A 88 -6.22 -2.88 22.60
C THR A 88 -7.41 -2.59 21.71
N ILE A 89 -7.81 -3.56 20.87
CA ILE A 89 -9.01 -3.44 20.03
C ILE A 89 -10.27 -3.28 20.88
N TYR A 90 -10.44 -4.09 21.94
CA TYR A 90 -11.56 -3.92 22.88
C TYR A 90 -11.61 -2.53 23.51
N ASN A 91 -10.46 -1.99 23.92
CA ASN A 91 -10.38 -0.63 24.44
C ASN A 91 -10.76 0.39 23.35
N MET A 92 -10.28 0.23 22.13
CA MET A 92 -10.61 1.12 21.01
C MET A 92 -12.12 1.12 20.68
N ILE A 93 -12.78 -0.03 20.77
CA ILE A 93 -14.25 -0.13 20.64
C ILE A 93 -14.94 0.62 21.77
N ARG A 94 -14.51 0.39 23.02
CA ARG A 94 -15.10 1.03 24.21
C ARG A 94 -14.91 2.55 24.20
N ASP A 95 -13.75 3.00 23.74
CA ASP A 95 -13.41 4.42 23.63
C ASP A 95 -14.08 5.09 22.41
N GLY A 96 -14.76 4.32 21.55
CA GLY A 96 -15.42 4.82 20.34
C GLY A 96 -14.47 5.21 19.20
N ARG A 97 -13.20 4.77 19.27
CA ARG A 97 -12.16 5.08 18.27
C ARG A 97 -12.29 4.28 17.00
N ILE A 98 -12.81 3.06 17.10
CA ILE A 98 -13.04 2.16 15.96
C ILE A 98 -14.50 1.73 15.95
N LYS A 99 -15.11 1.78 14.77
CA LYS A 99 -16.49 1.33 14.56
C LYS A 99 -16.55 -0.19 14.52
N ALA A 100 -17.41 -0.77 15.37
CA ALA A 100 -17.60 -2.20 15.46
C ALA A 100 -19.08 -2.55 15.58
N TYR A 101 -19.46 -3.68 15.01
CA TYR A 101 -20.82 -4.20 15.00
C TYR A 101 -20.87 -5.49 15.80
N LYS A 102 -21.77 -5.56 16.80
CA LYS A 102 -21.94 -6.77 17.59
C LYS A 102 -22.94 -7.70 16.90
N VAL A 103 -22.49 -8.87 16.47
CA VAL A 103 -23.30 -9.89 15.80
C VAL A 103 -23.28 -11.15 16.66
N GLY A 104 -24.37 -11.38 17.39
CA GLY A 104 -24.44 -12.46 18.38
C GLY A 104 -23.42 -12.27 19.50
N ARG A 105 -22.49 -13.24 19.64
CA ARG A 105 -21.41 -13.22 20.65
C ARG A 105 -20.09 -12.64 20.12
N GLU A 106 -20.02 -12.28 18.85
CA GLU A 106 -18.79 -11.86 18.19
C GLU A 106 -18.85 -10.40 17.74
N TRP A 107 -17.67 -9.78 17.65
CA TRP A 107 -17.49 -8.46 17.05
C TRP A 107 -17.14 -8.61 15.58
N ARG A 108 -17.74 -7.75 14.77
CA ARG A 108 -17.52 -7.64 13.33
C ARG A 108 -17.16 -6.21 12.97
N PHE A 109 -16.23 -6.07 12.05
CA PHE A 109 -15.70 -4.79 11.62
C PHE A 109 -15.76 -4.72 10.10
N LEU A 110 -16.18 -3.59 9.55
CA LEU A 110 -16.04 -3.37 8.12
C LEU A 110 -14.59 -3.02 7.84
N ARG A 111 -13.94 -3.77 6.95
CA ARG A 111 -12.54 -3.52 6.55
C ARG A 111 -12.33 -2.07 6.14
N LYS A 112 -13.25 -1.51 5.35
CA LYS A 112 -13.20 -0.11 4.91
C LYS A 112 -13.15 0.88 6.07
N ASP A 113 -13.88 0.61 7.16
CA ASP A 113 -13.88 1.49 8.34
C ASP A 113 -12.51 1.44 9.05
N ILE A 114 -11.88 0.26 9.10
CA ILE A 114 -10.52 0.09 9.67
C ILE A 114 -9.46 0.75 8.78
N GLU A 115 -9.56 0.61 7.46
CA GLU A 115 -8.65 1.25 6.50
C GLU A 115 -8.79 2.77 6.51
N THR A 116 -10.02 3.28 6.65
CA THR A 116 -10.29 4.72 6.81
C THR A 116 -9.66 5.24 8.11
N PHE A 117 -9.80 4.49 9.21
CA PHE A 117 -9.13 4.80 10.49
C PHE A 117 -7.61 4.90 10.37
N MET A 118 -6.98 4.11 9.48
CA MET A 118 -5.52 4.20 9.22
C MET A 118 -5.12 5.33 8.27
N SER A 119 -6.03 5.77 7.40
CA SER A 119 -5.74 6.74 6.33
C SER A 119 -6.00 8.18 6.75
N GLU A 120 -6.91 8.41 7.69
CA GLU A 120 -7.08 9.74 8.28
C GLU A 120 -5.87 10.07 9.15
N ASP A 121 -5.36 11.31 9.09
CA ASP A 121 -4.28 11.90 9.93
C ASP A 121 -4.55 11.87 11.45
N VAL A 122 -5.54 11.08 11.85
CA VAL A 122 -5.94 10.77 13.21
C VAL A 122 -5.28 9.45 13.63
N CYS A 123 -4.00 9.30 13.34
CA CYS A 123 -3.15 8.51 14.21
C CYS A 123 -3.06 9.30 15.53
N HIS A 124 -4.14 9.28 16.32
CA HIS A 124 -4.16 9.67 17.73
C HIS A 124 -3.25 8.69 18.47
N ILE A 125 -1.96 8.87 18.26
CA ILE A 125 -0.90 8.18 18.96
C ILE A 125 -1.06 8.57 20.42
N ALA A 126 -1.41 7.56 21.20
CA ALA A 126 -1.32 7.50 22.65
C ALA A 126 -2.10 8.57 23.44
N ALA A 127 -3.31 8.25 23.91
CA ALA A 127 -3.62 8.36 25.33
C ALA A 127 -4.95 7.69 25.65
N ARG A 128 -4.97 6.93 26.75
CA ARG A 128 -6.20 6.51 27.40
C ARG A 128 -6.97 7.76 27.81
N GLY A 129 -8.16 7.93 27.22
CA GLY A 129 -9.15 8.90 27.67
C GLY A 129 -8.72 10.35 27.56
N GLN A 130 -8.99 10.98 26.42
CA GLN A 130 -9.61 12.31 26.38
C GLN A 130 -10.05 12.64 24.96
N LYS A 131 -11.18 13.35 24.88
CA LYS A 131 -11.62 14.06 23.68
C LYS A 131 -10.46 14.94 23.19
N ASN A 132 -10.11 14.81 21.91
CA ASN A 132 -9.63 15.86 21.01
C ASN A 132 -8.55 16.86 21.49
N THR A 133 -7.72 16.53 22.49
CA THR A 133 -6.65 17.42 22.96
C THR A 133 -5.39 16.61 23.25
N LEU A 134 -4.29 16.93 22.54
CA LEU A 134 -2.95 16.45 22.85
C LEU A 134 -2.61 16.90 24.28
N THR A 135 -2.15 16.00 25.15
CA THR A 135 -1.68 16.44 26.46
C THR A 135 -0.30 17.08 26.31
N ASP A 136 0.04 18.02 27.19
CA ASP A 136 1.37 18.69 27.20
C ASP A 136 2.55 17.70 27.25
N ASN A 137 2.33 16.49 27.74
CA ASN A 137 3.34 15.43 27.73
C ASN A 137 3.52 14.80 26.35
N ASP A 138 2.45 14.64 25.58
CA ASP A 138 2.50 14.06 24.23
C ASP A 138 3.26 15.00 23.28
N THR A 139 3.02 16.31 23.38
CA THR A 139 3.72 17.35 22.60
C THR A 139 5.23 17.31 22.85
N LYS A 140 5.65 17.19 24.13
CA LYS A 140 7.07 17.13 24.51
C LYS A 140 7.77 15.86 24.02
N ILE A 141 7.05 14.74 23.92
CA ILE A 141 7.61 13.50 23.39
C ILE A 141 7.81 13.62 21.87
N ILE A 142 6.85 14.21 21.15
CA ILE A 142 6.93 14.41 19.70
C ILE A 142 8.09 15.34 19.34
N GLU A 143 8.25 16.46 20.05
CA GLU A 143 9.37 17.42 19.86
C GLU A 143 10.75 16.82 20.12
N LYS A 144 10.84 15.72 20.87
CA LYS A 144 12.11 15.05 21.17
C LYS A 144 12.61 14.18 20.01
N TYR A 145 11.73 13.77 19.10
CA TYR A 145 12.04 12.82 18.02
C TYR A 145 11.82 13.40 16.60
N LEU A 146 11.44 14.67 16.51
CA LEU A 146 11.55 15.51 15.31
C LEU A 146 12.87 16.28 15.33
#